data_AF-F6IIA4-F1
#
_entry.id   AF-F6IIA4-F1
#
_cell.length_a   1.000
_cell.length_b   1.000
_cell.length_c   1.000
_cell.angle_alpha   90.00
_cell.angle_beta   90.00
_cell.angle_gamma   90.00
#
_symmetry.space_group_name_H-M   'P 1'
#
loop_
_entity.id
_entity.type
_entity.pdbx_description
1 polymer ?
#
loop_
_entity_poly.entity_id
_entity_poly.type
_entity_poly.pdbx_seq_one_letter_code
_entity_poly.pdbx_strand_id
1 'polypeptide(L)'
;MLAGCSGGNETAAPEPTQTVSAAAAETAPAAVAPVEPVASALPEAEPTTGTSEPTPSATLEARSTPIPKPSPAPAPAATPLAEPVKVAEAAPPAAFARCAVCHSAVKGAPDQLGPNLYGVYGAKAAQGSFGFSDALKNSGLTFDAATLDKWIENPRALVPGNRMSFPGLKDPGKRQTIIDYLKQQR
;
A
#
# COMPACT_ATOMS: atom_id res chain seq x y z
N MET A 1 -68.11 25.87 18.85
CA MET A 1 -67.23 27.05 18.97
C MET A 1 -65.94 26.72 18.20
N LEU A 2 -65.73 27.18 16.97
CA LEU A 2 -65.31 28.53 16.53
C LEU A 2 -63.82 28.86 16.80
N ALA A 3 -63.03 28.83 15.72
CA ALA A 3 -62.01 29.77 15.22
C ALA A 3 -61.12 30.62 16.16
N GLY A 4 -59.86 30.81 15.73
CA GLY A 4 -58.99 31.96 16.08
C GLY A 4 -57.49 31.61 15.93
N CYS A 5 -56.79 31.94 14.85
CA CYS A 5 -56.27 33.25 14.40
C CYS A 5 -54.95 33.67 15.06
N SER A 6 -53.92 33.78 14.21
CA SER A 6 -52.90 34.84 14.12
C SER A 6 -52.06 35.21 15.34
N GLY A 7 -50.77 34.87 15.26
CA GLY A 7 -49.68 35.59 15.93
C GLY A 7 -48.72 36.14 14.88
N GLY A 8 -48.82 37.45 14.61
CA GLY A 8 -47.85 38.20 13.82
C GLY A 8 -46.60 38.55 14.62
N ASN A 9 -45.49 38.79 13.94
CA ASN A 9 -44.38 39.54 14.51
C ASN A 9 -43.90 40.56 13.47
N GLU A 10 -44.00 41.82 13.85
CA GLU A 10 -43.77 42.98 13.01
C GLU A 10 -42.51 43.71 13.53
N THR A 11 -41.64 44.05 12.58
CA THR A 11 -40.73 45.21 12.60
C THR A 11 -39.58 45.28 13.61
N ALA A 12 -38.34 45.28 13.09
CA ALA A 12 -37.38 46.39 13.29
C ALA A 12 -36.08 46.15 12.51
N ALA A 13 -35.81 47.00 11.51
CA ALA A 13 -34.47 47.39 11.09
C ALA A 13 -34.10 48.69 11.87
N PRO A 14 -32.82 49.09 12.05
CA PRO A 14 -31.89 49.38 10.95
C PRO A 14 -30.41 49.00 11.16
N GLU A 15 -29.64 49.05 10.08
CA GLU A 15 -28.18 48.87 10.01
C GLU A 15 -27.39 49.96 10.78
N PRO A 16 -26.08 49.77 10.95
CA PRO A 16 -25.20 50.63 10.16
C PRO A 16 -24.00 49.92 9.51
N THR A 17 -23.72 50.39 8.29
CA THR A 17 -22.44 50.38 7.56
C THR A 17 -21.20 50.65 8.42
N GLN A 18 -20.15 49.83 8.26
CA GLN A 18 -18.76 50.32 8.22
C GLN A 18 -17.88 49.49 7.26
N THR A 19 -17.41 50.20 6.25
CA THR A 19 -16.32 49.92 5.30
C THR A 19 -14.94 50.14 5.94
N VAL A 20 -13.97 49.26 5.66
CA VAL A 20 -12.52 49.56 5.50
C VAL A 20 -11.91 48.44 4.64
N SER A 21 -11.65 48.69 3.36
CA SER A 21 -10.40 49.18 2.74
C SER A 21 -9.29 48.12 2.62
N ALA A 22 -8.85 47.95 1.37
CA ALA A 22 -7.77 47.09 0.90
C ALA A 22 -6.39 47.47 1.45
N ALA A 23 -5.50 46.48 1.53
CA ALA A 23 -4.06 46.68 1.39
C ALA A 23 -3.40 45.39 0.89
N ALA A 24 -2.83 45.47 -0.32
CA ALA A 24 -1.80 44.57 -0.79
C ALA A 24 -0.49 44.89 -0.05
N ALA A 25 0.27 43.86 0.31
CA ALA A 25 1.70 43.99 0.57
C ALA A 25 2.41 42.65 0.32
N GLU A 26 3.06 42.62 -0.83
CA GLU A 26 4.23 41.85 -1.23
C GLU A 26 5.34 41.85 -0.15
N THR A 27 5.97 40.69 0.15
CA THR A 27 7.44 40.50 0.20
C THR A 27 7.89 39.07 0.58
N ALA A 28 8.53 38.41 -0.39
CA ALA A 28 9.88 37.80 -0.33
C ALA A 28 10.25 36.69 0.70
N PRO A 29 11.29 35.85 0.38
CA PRO A 29 11.37 34.45 0.74
C PRO A 29 12.14 34.18 2.04
N ALA A 30 11.76 33.12 2.76
CA ALA A 30 12.57 32.58 3.84
C ALA A 30 13.80 31.87 3.25
N ALA A 31 14.95 32.45 3.57
CA ALA A 31 16.28 32.01 3.21
C ALA A 31 16.58 30.59 3.70
N VAL A 32 17.24 29.85 2.81
CA VAL A 32 17.93 28.59 3.07
C VAL A 32 19.13 28.88 3.96
N ALA A 33 19.18 28.28 5.15
CA ALA A 33 20.37 28.30 6.00
C ALA A 33 21.41 27.29 5.47
N PRO A 34 22.71 27.62 5.53
CA PRO A 34 23.78 26.73 5.07
C PRO A 34 23.97 25.56 6.03
N VAL A 35 23.92 24.33 5.51
CA VAL A 35 24.37 23.14 6.23
C VAL A 35 25.88 22.99 6.02
N GLU A 36 26.64 23.11 7.11
CA GLU A 36 28.08 22.86 7.13
C GLU A 36 28.39 21.36 6.90
N PRO A 37 29.52 21.02 6.25
CA PRO A 37 29.88 19.64 5.98
C PRO A 37 30.54 19.00 7.22
N VAL A 38 29.84 18.07 7.87
CA VAL A 38 30.51 17.13 8.78
C VAL A 38 31.22 16.06 7.94
N ALA A 39 32.52 16.24 7.79
CA ALA A 39 33.43 15.21 7.34
C ALA A 39 33.50 14.10 8.41
N SER A 40 32.94 12.92 8.10
CA SER A 40 33.34 11.68 8.76
C SER A 40 34.25 10.90 7.83
N ALA A 41 35.54 11.10 8.02
CA ALA A 41 36.55 10.13 7.62
C ALA A 41 36.40 8.88 8.48
N LEU A 42 36.13 7.75 7.85
CA LEU A 42 36.35 6.41 8.41
C LEU A 42 37.47 5.76 7.59
N PRO A 43 38.55 5.27 8.21
CA PRO A 43 39.61 4.56 7.50
C PRO A 43 39.21 3.12 7.13
N GLU A 44 39.58 2.79 5.90
CA GLU A 44 40.21 1.57 5.40
C GLU A 44 39.72 0.20 5.91
N ALA A 45 39.12 -0.51 4.96
CA ALA A 45 39.05 -1.97 4.90
C ALA A 45 40.45 -2.59 4.83
N GLU A 46 40.58 -3.82 5.32
CA GLU A 46 41.42 -4.86 4.74
C GLU A 46 40.86 -6.26 5.14
N PRO A 47 41.19 -7.33 4.39
CA PRO A 47 40.32 -8.47 4.15
C PRO A 47 40.69 -9.72 4.96
N THR A 48 39.75 -10.64 5.13
CA THR A 48 40.07 -12.03 5.45
C THR A 48 39.37 -12.98 4.48
N THR A 49 40.17 -13.46 3.54
CA THR A 49 40.01 -14.72 2.82
C THR A 49 39.72 -15.88 3.78
N GLY A 50 38.72 -16.69 3.46
CA GLY A 50 38.38 -17.90 4.18
C GLY A 50 37.63 -18.87 3.28
N THR A 51 38.39 -19.56 2.44
CA THR A 51 37.97 -20.72 1.65
C THR A 51 37.33 -21.80 2.53
N SER A 52 36.27 -22.44 2.05
CA SER A 52 36.06 -23.90 2.09
C SER A 52 34.64 -24.24 1.67
N GLU A 53 34.48 -24.64 0.42
CA GLU A 53 33.50 -25.67 0.05
C GLU A 53 33.96 -26.99 0.68
N PRO A 54 33.03 -27.85 1.14
CA PRO A 54 32.83 -29.04 0.33
C PRO A 54 31.36 -29.46 0.20
N THR A 55 30.97 -29.75 -1.04
CA THR A 55 29.95 -30.74 -1.37
C THR A 55 30.58 -32.14 -1.23
N PRO A 56 29.86 -33.21 -0.83
CA PRO A 56 29.07 -33.91 -1.85
C PRO A 56 27.80 -34.64 -1.37
N SER A 57 27.01 -35.01 -2.39
CA SER A 57 26.18 -36.22 -2.48
C SER A 57 24.93 -36.32 -1.61
N ALA A 58 23.82 -35.81 -2.16
CA ALA A 58 22.52 -36.43 -1.96
C ALA A 58 22.41 -37.67 -2.86
N THR A 59 22.31 -38.84 -2.23
CA THR A 59 22.03 -40.13 -2.85
C THR A 59 20.67 -40.14 -3.54
N LEU A 60 20.67 -40.53 -4.81
CA LEU A 60 19.52 -41.01 -5.55
C LEU A 60 19.13 -42.41 -5.03
N GLU A 61 17.89 -42.60 -4.60
CA GLU A 61 17.29 -43.94 -4.65
C GLU A 61 15.81 -43.87 -5.02
N ALA A 62 15.55 -44.30 -6.24
CA ALA A 62 14.23 -44.60 -6.77
C ALA A 62 13.78 -45.97 -6.23
N ARG A 63 12.55 -46.07 -5.74
CA ARG A 63 11.85 -47.36 -5.65
C ARG A 63 10.61 -47.34 -6.53
N SER A 64 10.63 -48.32 -7.44
CA SER A 64 9.57 -48.68 -8.37
C SER A 64 8.30 -49.16 -7.68
N THR A 65 7.21 -48.96 -8.41
CA THR A 65 5.77 -49.18 -8.25
C THR A 65 5.33 -50.59 -7.80
N PRO A 66 4.01 -50.79 -7.54
CA PRO A 66 3.17 -51.26 -8.65
C PRO A 66 1.87 -50.46 -8.88
N ILE A 67 1.56 -50.38 -10.17
CA ILE A 67 0.38 -49.82 -10.83
C ILE A 67 -0.82 -50.77 -10.63
N PRO A 68 -2.00 -50.31 -10.17
CA PRO A 68 -3.25 -51.06 -10.34
C PRO A 68 -3.93 -50.80 -11.70
N LYS A 69 -4.42 -51.88 -12.28
CA LYS A 69 -5.05 -52.09 -13.60
C LYS A 69 -6.36 -51.28 -13.82
N PRO A 70 -6.69 -50.85 -15.06
CA PRO A 70 -7.83 -49.97 -15.34
C PRO A 70 -9.17 -50.67 -15.68
N SER A 71 -10.24 -49.90 -15.46
CA SER A 71 -11.60 -49.90 -16.08
C SER A 71 -12.61 -51.00 -15.72
N PRO A 72 -13.94 -50.77 -15.83
CA PRO A 72 -14.60 -49.81 -16.75
C PRO A 72 -15.73 -48.90 -16.19
N ALA A 73 -15.92 -47.75 -16.85
CA ALA A 73 -17.18 -46.99 -16.93
C ALA A 73 -18.10 -47.65 -18.00
N PRO A 74 -19.39 -47.26 -18.25
CA PRO A 74 -20.04 -45.97 -17.94
C PRO A 74 -21.56 -46.01 -17.59
N ALA A 75 -22.12 -44.87 -17.19
CA ALA A 75 -23.42 -44.32 -17.66
C ALA A 75 -23.77 -43.00 -16.93
N PRO A 76 -24.61 -42.12 -17.52
CA PRO A 76 -24.42 -40.67 -17.44
C PRO A 76 -25.41 -39.93 -16.53
N ALA A 77 -25.19 -38.61 -16.48
CA ALA A 77 -26.11 -37.53 -16.10
C ALA A 77 -26.11 -37.10 -14.62
N ALA A 78 -25.28 -36.08 -14.36
CA ALA A 78 -25.78 -34.84 -13.77
C ALA A 78 -24.79 -33.73 -14.14
N THR A 79 -25.25 -32.73 -14.90
CA THR A 79 -24.50 -31.48 -15.09
C THR A 79 -24.38 -30.81 -13.71
N PRO A 80 -23.19 -30.65 -13.09
CA PRO A 80 -23.10 -29.73 -11.99
C PRO A 80 -23.28 -28.33 -12.57
N LEU A 81 -24.30 -27.61 -12.12
CA LEU A 81 -24.31 -26.16 -12.22
C LEU A 81 -22.98 -25.68 -11.65
N ALA A 82 -22.26 -24.87 -12.42
CA ALA A 82 -20.99 -24.30 -12.01
C ALA A 82 -21.15 -23.61 -10.65
N GLU A 83 -20.61 -24.24 -9.60
CA GLU A 83 -20.29 -23.54 -8.37
C GLU A 83 -19.36 -22.38 -8.73
N PRO A 84 -19.54 -21.18 -8.15
CA PRO A 84 -18.67 -20.06 -8.48
C PRO A 84 -17.25 -20.48 -8.16
N VAL A 85 -16.41 -20.60 -9.20
CA VAL A 85 -14.98 -20.81 -9.05
C VAL A 85 -14.50 -19.63 -8.22
N LYS A 86 -14.26 -19.89 -6.94
CA LYS A 86 -13.58 -18.97 -6.04
C LYS A 86 -12.19 -18.83 -6.64
N VAL A 87 -11.98 -17.77 -7.42
CA VAL A 87 -10.67 -17.45 -7.98
C VAL A 87 -9.74 -17.45 -6.78
N ALA A 88 -8.85 -18.44 -6.73
CA ALA A 88 -7.94 -18.59 -5.61
C ALA A 88 -7.08 -17.34 -5.60
N GLU A 89 -7.25 -16.53 -4.56
CA GLU A 89 -6.45 -15.35 -4.34
C GLU A 89 -4.99 -15.80 -4.31
N ALA A 90 -4.13 -15.15 -5.09
CA ALA A 90 -2.75 -15.60 -5.23
C ALA A 90 -2.09 -15.72 -3.85
N ALA A 91 -1.26 -16.74 -3.63
CA ALA A 91 -0.56 -16.86 -2.36
C ALA A 91 0.48 -15.72 -2.22
N PRO A 92 0.62 -15.09 -1.03
CA PRO A 92 1.59 -14.04 -0.83
C PRO A 92 3.02 -14.58 -0.95
N PRO A 93 3.92 -13.88 -1.67
CA PRO A 93 5.32 -14.27 -1.75
C PRO A 93 6.03 -14.02 -0.43
N ALA A 94 7.14 -14.72 -0.16
CA ALA A 94 7.93 -14.54 1.06
C ALA A 94 8.39 -13.07 1.27
N ALA A 95 8.64 -12.33 0.19
CA ALA A 95 8.99 -10.91 0.26
C ALA A 95 7.89 -10.04 0.91
N PHE A 96 6.62 -10.46 0.81
CA PHE A 96 5.47 -9.74 1.38
C PHE A 96 5.37 -9.89 2.90
N ALA A 97 6.14 -10.77 3.53
CA ALA A 97 6.09 -10.99 4.98
C ALA A 97 6.29 -9.70 5.80
N ARG A 98 7.10 -8.75 5.29
CA ARG A 98 7.31 -7.45 5.94
C ARG A 98 6.07 -6.54 5.88
N CYS A 99 5.28 -6.68 4.82
CA CYS A 99 4.03 -5.93 4.62
C CYS A 99 2.90 -6.53 5.47
N ALA A 100 2.86 -7.87 5.55
CA ALA A 100 1.83 -8.63 6.26
C ALA A 100 1.77 -8.36 7.77
N VAL A 101 2.80 -7.73 8.36
CA VAL A 101 2.79 -7.29 9.77
C VAL A 101 1.74 -6.21 10.01
N CYS A 102 1.49 -5.37 9.02
CA CYS A 102 0.63 -4.19 9.16
C CYS A 102 -0.55 -4.18 8.20
N HIS A 103 -0.53 -5.02 7.16
CA HIS A 103 -1.47 -4.97 6.06
C HIS A 103 -2.02 -6.35 5.73
N SER A 104 -3.33 -6.40 5.50
CA SER A 104 -3.93 -7.47 4.70
C SER A 104 -3.90 -7.10 3.23
N ALA A 105 -3.87 -8.09 2.35
CA ALA A 105 -4.13 -7.92 0.92
C ALA A 105 -5.36 -8.73 0.47
N VAL A 106 -6.17 -9.20 1.43
CA VAL A 106 -7.34 -10.04 1.20
C VAL A 106 -8.58 -9.19 0.98
N LYS A 107 -9.40 -9.52 -0.01
CA LYS A 107 -10.62 -8.78 -0.31
C LYS A 107 -11.54 -8.66 0.91
N GLY A 108 -11.90 -7.43 1.27
CA GLY A 108 -12.86 -7.15 2.35
C GLY A 108 -12.32 -7.40 3.76
N ALA A 109 -11.04 -7.75 3.91
CA ALA A 109 -10.41 -7.77 5.23
C ALA A 109 -10.37 -6.35 5.83
N PRO A 110 -10.48 -6.20 7.16
CA PRO A 110 -10.42 -4.90 7.81
C PRO A 110 -9.03 -4.28 7.68
N ASP A 111 -8.99 -2.95 7.83
CA ASP A 111 -7.73 -2.24 8.06
C ASP A 111 -7.12 -2.70 9.39
N GLN A 112 -5.78 -2.68 9.46
CA GLN A 112 -5.01 -3.06 10.64
C GLN A 112 -4.18 -1.86 11.10
N LEU A 113 -2.88 -2.06 11.35
CA LEU A 113 -1.95 -0.96 11.58
C LEU A 113 -1.76 -0.09 10.32
N GLY A 114 -1.97 -0.69 9.15
CA GLY A 114 -2.09 -0.02 7.87
C GLY A 114 -3.39 -0.39 7.14
N PRO A 115 -3.70 0.30 6.03
CA PRO A 115 -4.88 0.01 5.21
C PRO A 115 -4.82 -1.38 4.58
N ASN A 116 -5.97 -1.93 4.21
CA ASN A 116 -6.02 -3.08 3.31
C ASN A 116 -5.42 -2.72 1.93
N LEU A 117 -4.60 -3.61 1.38
CA LEU A 117 -3.90 -3.45 0.10
C LEU A 117 -4.62 -4.11 -1.09
N TYR A 118 -5.75 -4.76 -0.87
CA TYR A 118 -6.58 -5.28 -1.96
C TYR A 118 -7.07 -4.12 -2.83
N GLY A 119 -6.83 -4.21 -4.13
CA GLY A 119 -7.17 -3.20 -5.14
C GLY A 119 -6.21 -2.01 -5.18
N VAL A 120 -5.07 -2.04 -4.48
CA VAL A 120 -4.15 -0.89 -4.41
C VAL A 120 -3.45 -0.61 -5.74
N TYR A 121 -3.21 -1.63 -6.57
CA TYR A 121 -2.50 -1.46 -7.83
C TYR A 121 -3.34 -0.66 -8.83
N GLY A 122 -2.81 0.49 -9.26
CA GLY A 122 -3.48 1.43 -10.15
C GLY A 122 -4.47 2.38 -9.46
N ALA A 123 -4.69 2.24 -8.15
CA ALA A 123 -5.54 3.14 -7.38
C ALA A 123 -4.81 4.45 -7.06
N LYS A 124 -5.59 5.50 -6.75
CA LYS A 124 -5.05 6.74 -6.17
C LYS A 124 -4.52 6.43 -4.77
N ALA A 125 -3.41 7.07 -4.39
CA ALA A 125 -2.90 6.99 -3.03
C ALA A 125 -3.94 7.51 -2.02
N ALA A 126 -3.90 6.96 -0.80
CA ALA A 126 -4.81 7.31 0.29
C ALA A 126 -6.32 7.16 -0.03
N GLN A 127 -6.68 6.15 -0.84
CA GLN A 127 -8.08 5.81 -1.10
C GLN A 127 -8.67 4.94 0.03
N GLY A 128 -9.95 5.18 0.36
CA GLY A 128 -10.67 4.44 1.40
C GLY A 128 -10.87 5.26 2.69
N SER A 129 -11.29 4.58 3.75
CA SER A 129 -11.63 5.21 5.05
C SER A 129 -10.49 5.19 6.07
N PHE A 130 -9.35 4.58 5.74
CA PHE A 130 -8.22 4.52 6.66
C PHE A 130 -7.74 5.93 7.01
N GLY A 131 -7.31 6.12 8.26
CA GLY A 131 -6.76 7.39 8.72
C GLY A 131 -5.38 7.63 8.12
N PHE A 132 -5.29 8.08 6.86
CA PHE A 132 -4.04 8.40 6.16
C PHE A 132 -3.38 9.69 6.67
N SER A 133 -2.06 9.81 6.52
CA SER A 133 -1.34 11.07 6.71
C SER A 133 -1.73 12.11 5.66
N ASP A 134 -1.78 13.39 6.04
CA ASP A 134 -2.13 14.45 5.10
C ASP A 134 -1.13 14.57 3.95
N ALA A 135 0.15 14.29 4.20
CA ALA A 135 1.17 14.19 3.16
C ALA A 135 0.81 13.17 2.06
N LEU A 136 0.30 11.99 2.44
CA LEU A 136 -0.07 10.96 1.47
C LEU A 136 -1.36 11.31 0.72
N LYS A 137 -2.35 11.89 1.42
CA LYS A 137 -3.59 12.40 0.79
C LYS A 137 -3.29 13.46 -0.27
N ASN A 138 -2.35 14.36 0.03
CA ASN A 138 -1.98 15.47 -0.85
C ASN A 138 -0.92 15.10 -1.89
N SER A 139 -0.43 13.86 -1.91
CA SER A 139 0.66 13.45 -2.80
C SER A 139 0.27 13.39 -4.29
N GLY A 140 -1.02 13.24 -4.58
CA GLY A 140 -1.53 13.09 -5.95
C GLY A 140 -1.09 11.80 -6.66
N LEU A 141 -0.43 10.88 -5.95
CA LEU A 141 0.15 9.67 -6.52
C LEU A 141 -0.93 8.69 -6.99
N THR A 142 -0.58 7.93 -8.02
CA THR A 142 -1.30 6.71 -8.44
C THR A 142 -0.34 5.54 -8.28
N PHE A 143 -0.78 4.46 -7.63
CA PHE A 143 0.08 3.32 -7.31
C PHE A 143 0.22 2.36 -8.49
N ASP A 144 0.82 2.85 -9.58
CA ASP A 144 1.32 2.03 -10.68
C ASP A 144 2.64 1.31 -10.31
N ALA A 145 3.19 0.53 -11.25
CA ALA A 145 4.42 -0.24 -10.99
C ALA A 145 5.62 0.66 -10.64
N ALA A 146 5.81 1.78 -11.32
CA ALA A 146 6.97 2.65 -11.12
C ALA A 146 6.87 3.41 -9.78
N THR A 147 5.66 3.84 -9.44
CA THR A 147 5.38 4.54 -8.19
C THR A 147 5.47 3.59 -7.01
N LEU A 148 4.94 2.36 -7.13
CA LEU A 148 5.06 1.34 -6.10
C LEU A 148 6.52 0.91 -5.88
N ASP A 149 7.33 0.81 -6.93
CA ASP A 149 8.76 0.49 -6.77
C ASP A 149 9.46 1.52 -5.89
N LYS A 150 9.31 2.81 -6.22
CA LYS A 150 9.87 3.92 -5.43
C LYS A 150 9.29 3.99 -4.02
N TRP A 151 7.97 3.76 -3.90
CA TRP A 151 7.28 3.78 -2.61
C TRP A 151 7.81 2.68 -1.69
N ILE A 152 7.97 1.46 -2.19
CA ILE A 152 8.47 0.33 -1.42
C ILE A 152 9.99 0.47 -1.16
N GLU A 153 10.74 1.09 -2.07
CA GLU A 153 12.17 1.33 -1.86
C GLU A 153 12.44 2.30 -0.70
N ASN A 154 11.67 3.38 -0.62
CA ASN A 154 11.77 4.39 0.43
C ASN A 154 10.51 5.28 0.53
N PRO A 155 9.51 4.91 1.34
CA PRO A 155 8.27 5.68 1.45
C PRO A 155 8.51 7.10 1.97
N ARG A 156 9.43 7.25 2.93
CA ARG A 156 9.75 8.53 3.56
C ARG A 156 10.43 9.51 2.60
N ALA A 157 11.20 9.01 1.65
CA ALA A 157 11.78 9.84 0.59
C ALA A 157 10.74 10.21 -0.48
N LEU A 158 9.87 9.26 -0.87
CA LEU A 158 8.86 9.54 -1.90
C LEU A 158 7.75 10.48 -1.42
N VAL A 159 7.28 10.31 -0.19
CA VAL A 159 6.30 11.21 0.43
C VAL A 159 6.79 11.59 1.83
N PRO A 160 7.52 12.71 1.96
CA PRO A 160 7.93 13.23 3.26
C PRO A 160 6.72 13.51 4.15
N GLY A 161 6.78 13.08 5.41
CA GLY A 161 5.67 13.25 6.36
C GLY A 161 4.57 12.18 6.28
N ASN A 162 4.74 11.13 5.46
CA ASN A 162 3.85 9.98 5.54
C ASN A 162 4.00 9.22 6.87
N ARG A 163 2.93 8.54 7.31
CA ARG A 163 2.90 7.82 8.60
C ARG A 163 3.27 6.33 8.51
N MET A 164 3.67 5.82 7.34
CA MET A 164 4.11 4.43 7.19
C MET A 164 5.51 4.27 7.78
N SER A 165 5.62 3.64 8.93
CA SER A 165 6.91 3.35 9.58
C SER A 165 7.59 2.14 8.95
N PHE A 166 8.03 2.30 7.69
CA PHE A 166 8.74 1.27 6.94
C PHE A 166 10.11 1.80 6.50
N PRO A 167 11.22 1.09 6.81
CA PRO A 167 12.57 1.53 6.44
C PRO A 167 12.86 1.44 4.93
N GLY A 168 11.98 0.76 4.16
CA GLY A 168 12.17 0.50 2.74
C GLY A 168 12.76 -0.88 2.44
N LEU A 169 12.72 -1.27 1.17
CA LEU A 169 13.25 -2.53 0.66
C LEU A 169 14.19 -2.26 -0.53
N LYS A 170 15.50 -2.37 -0.31
CA LYS A 170 16.51 -2.01 -1.32
C LYS A 170 16.66 -3.01 -2.46
N ASP A 171 16.31 -4.26 -2.22
CA ASP A 171 16.35 -5.34 -3.20
C ASP A 171 15.26 -5.15 -4.26
N PRO A 172 15.60 -4.80 -5.52
CA PRO A 172 14.62 -4.52 -6.56
C PRO A 172 13.84 -5.77 -6.98
N GLY A 173 14.47 -6.95 -6.93
CA GLY A 173 13.80 -8.21 -7.26
C GLY A 173 12.66 -8.50 -6.28
N LYS A 174 12.90 -8.30 -4.97
CA LYS A 174 11.85 -8.47 -3.96
C LYS A 174 10.75 -7.42 -4.07
N ARG A 175 11.08 -6.17 -4.43
CA ARG A 175 10.07 -5.14 -4.70
C ARG A 175 9.18 -5.54 -5.87
N GLN A 176 9.79 -5.99 -6.97
CA GLN A 176 9.06 -6.43 -8.15
C GLN A 176 8.12 -7.60 -7.84
N THR A 177 8.59 -8.59 -7.09
CA THR A 177 7.75 -9.72 -6.63
C THR A 177 6.55 -9.26 -5.80
N ILE A 178 6.71 -8.25 -4.93
CA ILE A 178 5.59 -7.68 -4.16
C ILE A 178 4.63 -6.94 -5.09
N ILE A 179 5.14 -6.16 -6.05
CA ILE A 179 4.32 -5.42 -7.00
C ILE A 179 3.50 -6.38 -7.86
N ASP A 180 4.10 -7.47 -8.34
CA ASP A 180 3.42 -8.47 -9.15
C ASP A 180 2.38 -9.27 -8.36
N TYR A 181 2.61 -9.46 -7.06
CA TYR A 181 1.60 -9.96 -6.15
C TYR A 181 0.41 -8.98 -6.02
N LEU A 182 0.67 -7.70 -5.74
CA LEU A 182 -0.37 -6.68 -5.60
C LEU A 182 -1.19 -6.46 -6.88
N LYS A 183 -0.59 -6.63 -8.06
CA LYS A 183 -1.32 -6.62 -9.35
C LYS A 183 -2.42 -7.68 -9.43
N GLN A 184 -2.27 -8.78 -8.71
CA GLN A 184 -3.23 -9.89 -8.69
C GLN A 184 -4.32 -9.68 -7.63
N GLN A 185 -4.13 -8.76 -6.69
CA GLN A 185 -5.09 -8.45 -5.62
C GLN A 185 -5.99 -7.31 -6.07
N ARG A 186 -7.00 -7.57 -6.90
CA ARG A 186 -7.91 -6.55 -7.43
C ARG A 186 -9.29 -7.12 -7.76
#